data_AF-A0AAU6KWS9-F1
#
_entry.id   AF-A0AAU6KWS9-F1
#
_cell.length_a   1.000
_cell.length_b   1.000
_cell.length_c   1.000
_cell.angle_alpha   90.00
_cell.angle_beta   90.00
_cell.angle_gamma   90.00
#
_symmetry.space_group_name_H-M   'P 1'
#
loop_
_entity.id
_entity.type
_entity.pdbx_description
1 polymer ?
#
loop_
_entity_poly.entity_id
_entity_poly.type
_entity_poly.pdbx_seq_one_letter_code
_entity_poly.pdbx_strand_id
1 'polypeptide(L)'
;MQRSDVTRDDGTWVGLSLDVQDRHQPELSVFTAGAQLLVSQMSQPVLLAVVDEQHEGVDFWRTDGYRSFVPPLRADAGRALAGSPERWAHRFAQYLIDSPGGPLHEGRWLLSCESPLRRWRHADASHAEYWSSMLVDGHPNGYIDWFLHAHSWEVLPLRPMPDADDSRVKAYRKQAREGTLPPVLLWWVSGLDCHLILDGHARFAAAVAESVEPPLLQLHRTVPRDDLATRTEEAVGFYEDELARFAELRAIHGPAVPDGTATAGPQLVRLLHDLNTAEQPTWAWPLPGGEKQWRRIAREVTDSQNWPCT
;
A
#
# COMPACT_ATOMS: atom_id res chain seq x y z
N MET A 1 8.42 15.14 -11.96
CA MET A 1 7.26 14.34 -11.54
C MET A 1 5.99 15.06 -11.95
N GLN A 2 5.11 14.42 -12.72
CA GLN A 2 3.78 14.97 -13.05
C GLN A 2 2.74 14.44 -12.04
N ARG A 3 1.69 15.24 -11.79
CA ARG A 3 0.60 14.91 -10.87
C ARG A 3 -0.72 15.07 -11.59
N SER A 4 -1.63 14.11 -11.44
CA SER A 4 -2.98 14.20 -11.99
C SER A 4 -3.99 13.53 -11.07
N ASP A 5 -5.14 14.16 -10.88
CA ASP A 5 -6.24 13.55 -10.13
C ASP A 5 -6.82 12.37 -10.89
N VAL A 6 -7.17 11.32 -10.13
CA VAL A 6 -7.88 10.15 -10.62
C VAL A 6 -9.27 10.17 -10.01
N THR A 7 -10.30 10.19 -10.86
CA THR A 7 -11.70 10.20 -10.46
C THR A 7 -12.42 8.97 -11.01
N ARG A 8 -13.50 8.55 -10.35
CA ARG A 8 -14.49 7.65 -10.95
C ARG A 8 -15.33 8.38 -11.98
N ASP A 9 -16.13 7.62 -12.73
CA ASP A 9 -17.05 8.13 -13.74
C ASP A 9 -18.11 9.09 -13.16
N ASP A 10 -18.44 8.94 -11.87
CA ASP A 10 -19.35 9.83 -11.14
C ASP A 10 -18.69 11.14 -10.64
N GLY A 11 -17.40 11.34 -10.94
CA GLY A 11 -16.62 12.49 -10.50
C GLY A 11 -16.06 12.38 -9.08
N THR A 12 -16.28 11.27 -8.38
CA THR A 12 -15.70 11.03 -7.06
C THR A 12 -14.19 10.89 -7.16
N TRP A 13 -13.45 11.68 -6.37
CA TRP A 13 -12.00 11.60 -6.28
C TRP A 13 -11.54 10.29 -5.63
N VAL A 14 -10.61 9.59 -6.29
CA VAL A 14 -10.08 8.28 -5.87
C VAL A 14 -8.65 8.39 -5.36
N GLY A 15 -7.84 9.26 -5.97
CA GLY A 15 -6.44 9.36 -5.65
C GLY A 15 -5.69 10.35 -6.52
N LEU A 16 -4.42 10.54 -6.18
CA LEU A 16 -3.49 11.38 -6.92
C LEU A 16 -2.47 10.50 -7.62
N SER A 17 -2.48 10.48 -8.95
CA SER A 17 -1.47 9.81 -9.77
C SER A 17 -0.18 10.61 -9.75
N LEU A 18 0.95 9.94 -9.59
CA LEU A 18 2.30 10.50 -9.56
C LEU A 18 3.13 9.81 -10.65
N ASP A 19 3.49 10.54 -11.70
CA ASP A 19 4.39 10.04 -12.75
C ASP A 19 5.81 10.50 -12.44
N VAL A 20 6.63 9.56 -11.98
CA VAL A 20 8.02 9.77 -11.58
C VAL A 20 8.93 9.43 -12.74
N GLN A 21 9.84 10.33 -13.08
CA GLN A 21 10.85 10.17 -14.12
C GLN A 21 12.24 10.35 -13.52
N ASP A 22 13.26 9.78 -14.16
CA ASP A 22 14.68 9.97 -13.83
C ASP A 22 15.08 9.54 -12.40
N ARG A 23 14.38 8.58 -11.80
CA ARG A 23 14.66 8.06 -10.45
C ARG A 23 14.75 6.54 -10.45
N HIS A 24 15.86 5.99 -10.93
CA HIS A 24 15.99 4.54 -11.14
C HIS A 24 15.97 3.70 -9.86
N GLN A 25 16.53 4.22 -8.76
CA GLN A 25 16.49 3.54 -7.46
C GLN A 25 16.07 4.51 -6.35
N PRO A 26 15.05 4.16 -5.55
CA PRO A 26 14.63 4.96 -4.41
C PRO A 26 15.54 4.73 -3.23
N GLU A 27 15.57 5.69 -2.30
CA GLU A 27 16.35 5.51 -1.08
C GLU A 27 15.70 4.54 -0.10
N LEU A 28 14.38 4.39 -0.14
CA LEU A 28 13.67 3.28 0.49
C LEU A 28 13.35 2.22 -0.56
N SER A 29 14.16 1.17 -0.60
CA SER A 29 14.11 0.13 -1.63
C SER A 29 13.77 -1.23 -1.05
N VAL A 30 13.06 -2.06 -1.84
CA VAL A 30 12.94 -3.50 -1.60
C VAL A 30 14.01 -4.22 -2.41
N PHE A 31 14.81 -5.05 -1.75
CA PHE A 31 15.77 -5.92 -2.39
C PHE A 31 15.37 -7.37 -2.24
N THR A 32 15.70 -8.20 -3.22
CA THR A 32 15.45 -9.65 -3.18
C THR A 32 16.71 -10.46 -3.44
N ALA A 33 16.78 -11.64 -2.80
CA ALA A 33 17.75 -12.67 -3.06
C ALA A 33 17.07 -14.04 -2.85
N GLY A 34 16.60 -14.67 -3.93
CA GLY A 34 15.78 -15.88 -3.82
C GLY A 34 14.50 -15.61 -3.03
N ALA A 35 14.24 -16.41 -1.99
CA ALA A 35 13.11 -16.26 -1.07
C ALA A 35 13.30 -15.14 -0.02
N GLN A 36 14.46 -14.48 0.00
CA GLN A 36 14.76 -13.45 0.98
C GLN A 36 14.46 -12.04 0.45
N LEU A 37 13.86 -11.22 1.30
CA LEU A 37 13.56 -9.82 1.07
C LEU A 37 14.33 -8.94 2.07
N LEU A 38 14.74 -7.76 1.63
CA LEU A 38 15.34 -6.72 2.46
C LEU A 38 14.74 -5.37 2.08
N VAL A 39 14.06 -4.72 3.02
CA VAL A 39 13.74 -3.30 2.90
C VAL A 39 14.89 -2.50 3.51
N SER A 40 15.42 -1.55 2.76
CA SER A 40 16.55 -0.71 3.18
C SER A 40 16.25 0.76 2.91
N GLN A 41 16.64 1.62 3.85
CA GLN A 41 16.55 3.08 3.73
C GLN A 41 17.95 3.68 3.71
N MET A 42 18.36 4.35 2.62
CA MET A 42 19.68 4.97 2.45
C MET A 42 20.85 4.02 2.79
N SER A 43 20.72 2.72 2.47
CA SER A 43 21.63 1.62 2.82
C SER A 43 21.50 1.03 4.24
N GLN A 44 20.63 1.57 5.09
CA GLN A 44 20.34 1.00 6.40
C GLN A 44 19.24 -0.08 6.29
N PRO A 45 19.49 -1.32 6.73
CA PRO A 45 18.45 -2.34 6.83
C PRO A 45 17.31 -1.87 7.74
N VAL A 46 16.07 -1.97 7.26
CA VAL A 46 14.85 -1.59 7.98
C VAL A 46 14.00 -2.82 8.31
N LEU A 47 13.87 -3.73 7.35
CA LEU A 47 13.11 -4.95 7.49
C LEU A 47 13.84 -6.05 6.72
N LEU A 48 14.15 -7.14 7.39
CA LEU A 48 14.49 -8.40 6.74
C LEU A 48 13.24 -9.26 6.71
N ALA A 49 13.08 -10.02 5.64
CA ALA A 49 11.98 -10.96 5.50
C ALA A 49 12.46 -12.19 4.72
N VAL A 50 11.87 -13.34 5.01
CA VAL A 50 12.11 -14.57 4.26
C VAL A 50 10.79 -15.30 4.12
N VAL A 51 10.46 -15.66 2.88
CA VAL A 51 9.32 -16.54 2.60
C VAL A 51 9.66 -17.92 3.19
N ASP A 52 8.75 -18.48 3.96
CA ASP A 52 8.95 -19.82 4.53
C ASP A 52 9.01 -20.91 3.44
N GLU A 53 9.42 -22.13 3.82
CA GLU A 53 9.61 -23.22 2.87
C GLU A 53 8.28 -23.73 2.29
N GLN A 54 7.20 -23.63 3.05
CA GLN A 54 5.86 -24.07 2.69
C GLN A 54 5.12 -23.05 1.79
N HIS A 55 5.69 -21.86 1.64
CA HIS A 55 5.09 -20.70 0.98
C HIS A 55 3.74 -20.32 1.64
N GLU A 56 3.68 -20.45 2.96
CA GLU A 56 2.49 -20.13 3.76
C GLU A 56 2.53 -18.69 4.31
N GLY A 57 3.70 -18.08 4.34
CA GLY A 57 3.88 -16.75 4.86
C GLY A 57 5.33 -16.28 4.85
N VAL A 58 5.61 -15.29 5.70
CA VAL A 58 6.88 -14.59 5.76
C VAL A 58 7.32 -14.38 7.20
N ASP A 59 8.46 -14.95 7.57
CA ASP A 59 9.19 -14.55 8.77
C ASP A 59 9.85 -13.20 8.53
N PHE A 60 9.72 -12.28 9.49
CA PHE A 60 10.36 -10.98 9.39
C PHE A 60 11.19 -10.62 10.62
N TRP A 61 12.10 -9.68 10.41
CA TRP A 61 12.87 -9.00 11.45
C TRP A 61 12.94 -7.50 11.16
N ARG A 62 12.34 -6.69 12.02
CA ARG A 62 12.40 -5.22 11.98
C ARG A 62 13.60 -4.70 12.71
N THR A 63 14.17 -3.63 12.18
CA THR A 63 15.21 -2.86 12.86
C THR A 63 14.63 -1.55 13.37
N ASP A 64 15.34 -0.89 14.28
CA ASP A 64 15.04 0.49 14.67
C ASP A 64 15.65 1.53 13.69
N GLY A 65 16.08 1.09 12.51
CA GLY A 65 16.74 1.92 11.50
C GLY A 65 15.78 2.84 10.74
N TYR A 66 14.49 2.53 10.71
CA TYR A 66 13.52 3.29 9.91
C TYR A 66 13.34 4.73 10.42
N ARG A 67 13.38 5.70 9.50
CA ARG A 67 13.03 7.09 9.75
C ARG A 67 11.96 7.55 8.76
N SER A 68 10.86 8.10 9.29
CA SER A 68 9.85 8.74 8.44
C SER A 68 10.47 9.94 7.72
N PHE A 69 10.28 10.01 6.40
CA PHE A 69 10.68 11.15 5.58
C PHE A 69 9.67 12.31 5.67
N VAL A 70 8.53 12.12 6.34
CA VAL A 70 7.52 13.16 6.53
C VAL A 70 7.90 14.04 7.72
N PRO A 71 8.06 15.37 7.53
CA PRO A 71 8.29 16.28 8.64
C PRO A 71 7.14 16.23 9.67
N PRO A 72 7.40 16.46 10.97
CA PRO A 72 6.35 16.44 11.98
C PRO A 72 5.16 17.34 11.64
N LEU A 73 3.99 16.72 11.46
CA LEU A 73 2.75 17.42 11.14
C LEU A 73 2.22 18.16 12.38
N ARG A 74 2.11 19.48 12.25
CA ARG A 74 1.56 20.37 13.27
C ARG A 74 0.02 20.37 13.27
N ALA A 75 -0.57 20.71 14.41
CA ALA A 75 -2.02 20.67 14.59
C ALA A 75 -2.81 21.70 13.76
N ASP A 76 -2.18 22.83 13.41
CA ASP A 76 -2.73 23.83 12.48
C ASP A 76 -2.88 23.27 11.06
N ALA A 77 -1.88 22.52 10.56
CA ALA A 77 -1.97 21.81 9.28
C ALA A 77 -3.08 20.74 9.31
N GLY A 78 -3.20 20.02 10.43
CA GLY A 78 -4.30 19.10 10.71
C GLY A 78 -5.67 19.73 10.48
N ARG A 79 -5.90 20.89 11.11
CA ARG A 79 -7.16 21.64 11.01
C ARG A 79 -7.38 22.24 9.63
N ALA A 80 -6.35 22.80 9.00
CA ALA A 80 -6.47 23.45 7.70
C ALA A 80 -6.86 22.49 6.56
N LEU A 81 -6.48 21.22 6.69
CA LEU A 81 -6.71 20.18 5.68
C LEU A 81 -7.72 19.12 6.14
N ALA A 82 -8.43 19.37 7.24
CA ALA A 82 -9.38 18.42 7.82
C ALA A 82 -10.45 18.00 6.81
N GLY A 83 -10.80 16.71 6.79
CA GLY A 83 -11.84 16.15 5.93
C GLY A 83 -11.54 16.12 4.42
N SER A 84 -10.33 16.49 3.97
CA SER A 84 -9.98 16.50 2.55
C SER A 84 -8.81 15.55 2.23
N PRO A 85 -9.09 14.30 1.85
CA PRO A 85 -8.07 13.35 1.41
C PRO A 85 -7.23 13.87 0.23
N GLU A 86 -7.86 14.54 -0.72
CA GLU A 86 -7.22 15.16 -1.89
C GLU A 86 -6.13 16.16 -1.48
N ARG A 87 -6.45 17.12 -0.61
CA ARG A 87 -5.45 18.10 -0.15
C ARG A 87 -4.32 17.46 0.64
N TRP A 88 -4.61 16.41 1.41
CA TRP A 88 -3.58 15.61 2.07
C TRP A 88 -2.70 14.87 1.06
N ALA A 89 -3.29 14.30 0.01
CA ALA A 89 -2.56 13.60 -1.03
C ALA A 89 -1.58 14.54 -1.75
N HIS A 90 -2.01 15.75 -2.12
CA HIS A 90 -1.09 16.76 -2.67
C HIS A 90 0.04 17.14 -1.70
N ARG A 91 -0.26 17.22 -0.41
CA ARG A 91 0.76 17.53 0.61
C ARG A 91 1.77 16.40 0.79
N PHE A 92 1.31 15.15 0.88
CA PHE A 92 2.21 14.00 0.97
C PHE A 92 2.99 13.77 -0.31
N ALA A 93 2.40 14.03 -1.49
CA ALA A 93 3.12 14.03 -2.77
C ALA A 93 4.27 15.04 -2.78
N GLN A 94 4.13 16.18 -2.09
CA GLN A 94 5.25 17.12 -1.92
C GLN A 94 6.37 16.51 -1.07
N TYR A 95 6.05 15.87 0.06
CA TYR A 95 7.06 15.21 0.90
C TYR A 95 7.75 14.04 0.20
N LEU A 96 7.01 13.24 -0.58
CA LEU A 96 7.55 12.13 -1.36
C LEU A 96 8.56 12.58 -2.44
N ILE A 97 8.42 13.82 -2.94
CA ILE A 97 9.36 14.42 -3.90
C ILE A 97 10.55 15.04 -3.19
N ASP A 98 10.28 15.89 -2.21
CA ASP A 98 11.29 16.78 -1.65
C ASP A 98 12.22 16.07 -0.67
N SER A 99 11.72 14.99 -0.05
CA SER A 99 12.44 14.33 1.03
C SER A 99 13.18 13.09 0.52
N PRO A 100 14.50 13.01 0.75
CA PRO A 100 15.23 11.77 0.60
C PRO A 100 14.65 10.75 1.62
N GLY A 101 14.64 9.46 1.27
CA GLY A 101 14.13 8.38 2.13
C GLY A 101 12.73 7.83 1.82
N GLY A 102 12.08 8.29 0.75
CA GLY A 102 10.81 7.73 0.24
C GLY A 102 10.99 6.58 -0.77
N PRO A 103 9.92 5.80 -1.04
CA PRO A 103 9.99 4.63 -1.92
C PRO A 103 9.79 4.94 -3.41
N LEU A 104 9.51 6.21 -3.76
CA LEU A 104 9.23 6.59 -5.14
C LEU A 104 10.44 6.36 -6.04
N HIS A 105 10.24 5.56 -7.07
CA HIS A 105 11.16 5.38 -8.18
C HIS A 105 10.41 5.61 -9.50
N GLU A 106 11.15 5.60 -10.59
CA GLU A 106 10.65 5.78 -11.95
C GLU A 106 9.45 4.86 -12.23
N GLY A 107 8.40 5.45 -12.80
CA GLY A 107 7.14 4.78 -13.07
C GLY A 107 5.94 5.56 -12.55
N ARG A 108 4.77 4.94 -12.68
CA ARG A 108 3.49 5.51 -12.27
C ARG A 108 3.09 4.96 -10.89
N TRP A 109 2.68 5.88 -10.03
CA TRP A 109 2.23 5.59 -8.67
C TRP A 109 0.87 6.22 -8.42
N LEU A 110 0.12 5.65 -7.49
CA LEU A 110 -1.12 6.22 -6.99
C LEU A 110 -1.03 6.42 -5.49
N LEU A 111 -1.41 7.62 -5.05
CA LEU A 111 -1.70 7.91 -3.66
C LEU A 111 -3.22 7.98 -3.48
N SER A 112 -3.82 6.89 -3.00
CA SER A 112 -5.28 6.73 -2.92
C SER A 112 -5.79 6.78 -1.48
N CYS A 113 -7.00 7.30 -1.30
CA CYS A 113 -7.75 7.15 -0.04
C CYS A 113 -8.64 5.90 -0.03
N GLU A 114 -8.82 5.26 -1.19
CA GLU A 114 -9.48 3.98 -1.32
C GLU A 114 -8.50 2.91 -0.85
N SER A 115 -8.89 2.18 0.18
CA SER A 115 -8.06 1.11 0.73
C SER A 115 -8.92 -0.13 0.96
N PRO A 116 -8.45 -1.32 0.55
CA PRO A 116 -9.16 -2.56 0.81
C PRO A 116 -9.35 -2.80 2.31
N LEU A 117 -8.47 -2.23 3.14
CA LEU A 117 -8.50 -2.24 4.61
C LEU A 117 -9.79 -1.73 5.23
N ARG A 118 -10.63 -0.98 4.50
CA ARG A 118 -11.89 -0.44 5.04
C ARG A 118 -13.08 -1.38 4.86
N ARG A 119 -12.98 -2.39 3.99
CA ARG A 119 -14.14 -3.14 3.48
C ARG A 119 -14.62 -4.27 4.39
N TRP A 120 -13.82 -4.67 5.39
CA TRP A 120 -14.00 -5.96 6.08
C TRP A 120 -14.33 -5.87 7.57
N ARG A 121 -14.60 -4.66 8.08
CA ARG A 121 -15.05 -4.52 9.47
C ARG A 121 -16.47 -5.08 9.62
N HIS A 122 -16.63 -6.10 10.44
CA HIS A 122 -17.93 -6.58 10.87
C HIS A 122 -18.66 -5.53 11.73
N ALA A 123 -19.98 -5.46 11.63
CA ALA A 123 -20.77 -4.42 12.28
C ALA A 123 -20.76 -4.47 13.83
N ASP A 124 -20.42 -5.63 14.40
CA ASP A 124 -20.31 -5.92 15.82
C ASP A 124 -18.93 -5.60 16.42
N ALA A 125 -17.88 -5.51 15.60
CA ALA A 125 -16.54 -5.16 16.04
C ALA A 125 -16.38 -3.63 16.20
N SER A 126 -15.78 -3.22 17.32
CA SER A 126 -15.35 -1.83 17.47
C SER A 126 -14.24 -1.48 16.47
N HIS A 127 -14.09 -0.19 16.16
CA HIS A 127 -12.95 0.24 15.34
C HIS A 127 -11.62 -0.09 16.04
N ALA A 128 -11.55 0.05 17.36
CA ALA A 128 -10.34 -0.28 18.11
C ALA A 128 -9.93 -1.75 17.92
N GLU A 129 -10.86 -2.69 18.08
CA GLU A 129 -10.60 -4.12 17.88
C GLU A 129 -10.17 -4.41 16.45
N TYR A 130 -10.94 -3.93 15.47
CA TYR A 130 -10.65 -4.17 14.05
C TYR A 130 -9.30 -3.62 13.60
N TRP A 131 -8.99 -2.37 13.93
CA TRP A 131 -7.73 -1.76 13.52
C TRP A 131 -6.54 -2.29 14.31
N SER A 132 -6.75 -2.79 15.53
CA SER A 132 -5.70 -3.50 16.28
C SER A 132 -5.43 -4.87 15.67
N SER A 133 -6.46 -5.61 15.25
CA SER A 133 -6.30 -6.93 14.65
C SER A 133 -5.66 -6.92 13.25
N MET A 134 -5.59 -5.75 12.60
CA MET A 134 -4.88 -5.61 11.32
C MET A 134 -3.38 -5.30 11.51
N LEU A 135 -2.91 -5.04 12.72
CA LEU A 135 -1.49 -4.81 12.96
C LEU A 135 -0.75 -6.15 13.02
N VAL A 136 0.30 -6.29 12.21
CA VAL A 136 1.19 -7.44 12.29
C VAL A 136 1.91 -7.44 13.64
N ASP A 137 1.69 -8.50 14.41
CA ASP A 137 2.23 -8.70 15.75
C ASP A 137 3.74 -8.98 15.77
N GLY A 138 4.34 -8.77 16.93
CA GLY A 138 5.77 -9.00 17.18
C GLY A 138 6.63 -7.75 17.02
N HIS A 139 7.79 -7.74 17.65
CA HIS A 139 8.89 -6.79 17.44
C HIS A 139 10.09 -7.27 18.29
N PRO A 140 11.31 -7.39 17.74
CA PRO A 140 11.70 -7.06 16.37
C PRO A 140 11.22 -8.10 15.34
N ASN A 141 11.02 -9.35 15.74
CA ASN A 141 10.60 -10.43 14.85
C ASN A 141 9.11 -10.79 14.99
N GLY A 142 8.60 -11.47 13.97
CA GLY A 142 7.25 -12.01 13.90
C GLY A 142 7.06 -12.75 12.58
N TYR A 143 5.81 -13.13 12.32
CA TYR A 143 5.41 -13.89 11.14
C TYR A 143 4.17 -13.26 10.51
N ILE A 144 4.15 -13.23 9.18
CA ILE A 144 3.02 -12.80 8.35
C ILE A 144 2.42 -14.05 7.75
N ASP A 145 1.16 -14.34 8.04
CA ASP A 145 0.46 -15.52 7.53
C ASP A 145 -0.43 -15.14 6.34
N TRP A 146 -0.05 -15.59 5.14
CA TRP A 146 -0.77 -15.27 3.91
C TRP A 146 -2.16 -15.92 3.84
N PHE A 147 -2.44 -16.91 4.66
CA PHE A 147 -3.72 -17.62 4.69
C PHE A 147 -4.65 -17.13 5.81
N LEU A 148 -4.11 -16.79 6.98
CA LEU A 148 -4.89 -16.28 8.11
C LEU A 148 -5.56 -14.94 7.78
N HIS A 149 -4.88 -14.10 7.00
CA HIS A 149 -5.31 -12.74 6.66
C HIS A 149 -5.43 -12.48 5.15
N ALA A 150 -5.58 -13.57 4.36
CA ALA A 150 -5.60 -13.58 2.90
C ALA A 150 -6.19 -12.30 2.27
N HIS A 151 -5.43 -11.69 1.35
CA HIS A 151 -5.80 -10.55 0.49
C HIS A 151 -5.40 -9.15 0.96
N SER A 152 -4.15 -8.96 1.39
CA SER A 152 -3.56 -7.61 1.44
C SER A 152 -4.19 -6.70 2.51
N TRP A 153 -4.59 -7.23 3.68
CA TRP A 153 -5.21 -6.42 4.75
C TRP A 153 -4.34 -6.16 5.98
N GLU A 154 -3.12 -6.66 6.01
CA GLU A 154 -2.24 -6.45 7.15
C GLU A 154 -1.46 -5.14 7.04
N VAL A 155 -1.38 -4.44 8.16
CA VAL A 155 -0.59 -3.23 8.33
C VAL A 155 0.64 -3.60 9.14
N LEU A 156 1.82 -3.52 8.52
CA LEU A 156 3.10 -3.79 9.17
C LEU A 156 3.77 -2.48 9.60
N PRO A 157 3.86 -2.18 10.90
CA PRO A 157 4.55 -0.99 11.39
C PRO A 157 6.06 -1.14 11.25
N LEU A 158 6.73 -0.23 10.53
CA LEU A 158 8.20 -0.23 10.44
C LEU A 158 8.93 0.22 11.73
N ARG A 159 8.18 0.54 12.77
CA ARG A 159 8.67 0.89 14.12
C ARG A 159 7.68 0.33 15.14
N PRO A 160 8.10 0.12 16.40
CA PRO A 160 7.17 -0.18 17.49
C PRO A 160 6.00 0.81 17.49
N MET A 161 4.80 0.27 17.66
CA MET A 161 3.62 1.11 17.84
C MET A 161 3.71 1.82 19.21
N PRO A 162 3.56 3.16 19.24
CA PRO A 162 3.65 3.89 20.51
C PRO A 162 2.43 3.61 21.40
N ASP A 163 2.65 3.59 22.71
CA ASP A 163 1.60 3.46 23.70
C ASP A 163 0.54 4.56 23.61
N ALA A 164 -0.70 4.22 23.96
CA ALA A 164 -1.84 5.14 24.01
C ALA A 164 -1.63 6.35 24.95
N ASP A 165 -0.68 6.22 25.88
CA ASP A 165 -0.30 7.21 26.87
C ASP A 165 0.89 8.09 26.48
N ASP A 166 1.56 7.81 25.36
CA ASP A 166 2.63 8.65 24.85
C ASP A 166 2.11 10.07 24.60
N SER A 167 2.90 11.08 24.99
CA SER A 167 2.62 12.50 24.77
C SER A 167 2.16 12.83 23.34
N ARG A 168 2.79 12.22 22.33
CA ARG A 168 2.47 12.45 20.92
C ARG A 168 1.16 11.79 20.54
N VAL A 169 0.88 10.59 21.06
CA VAL A 169 -0.40 9.90 20.84
C VAL A 169 -1.53 10.67 21.50
N LYS A 170 -1.36 11.14 22.74
CA LYS A 170 -2.34 12.00 23.44
C LYS A 170 -2.70 13.27 22.65
N ALA A 171 -1.72 13.92 22.04
CA ALA A 171 -1.97 15.07 21.17
C ALA A 171 -2.81 14.69 19.94
N TYR A 172 -2.49 13.57 19.27
CA TYR A 172 -3.26 13.10 18.11
C TYR A 172 -4.65 12.55 18.47
N ARG A 173 -4.83 11.97 19.66
CA ARG A 173 -6.14 11.52 20.16
C ARG A 173 -7.14 12.68 20.24
N LYS A 174 -6.67 13.87 20.63
CA LYS A 174 -7.49 15.09 20.55
C LYS A 174 -7.92 15.40 19.12
N GLN A 175 -6.99 15.34 18.16
CA GLN A 175 -7.30 15.58 16.75
C GLN A 175 -8.23 14.52 16.16
N ALA A 176 -8.12 13.26 16.60
CA ALA A 176 -9.00 12.16 16.21
C ALA A 176 -10.46 12.44 16.63
N ARG A 177 -10.67 12.82 17.90
CA ARG A 177 -12.00 13.24 18.41
C ARG A 177 -12.57 14.45 17.68
N GLU A 178 -11.71 15.37 17.26
CA GLU A 178 -12.09 16.58 16.53
C GLU A 178 -12.28 16.36 15.01
N GLY A 179 -11.99 15.16 14.48
CA GLY A 179 -12.06 14.88 13.05
C GLY A 179 -10.98 15.59 12.21
N THR A 180 -9.87 15.98 12.83
CA THR A 180 -8.76 16.74 12.20
C THR A 180 -7.45 15.96 12.14
N LEU A 181 -7.50 14.66 12.43
CA LEU A 181 -6.35 13.77 12.41
C LEU A 181 -5.77 13.67 10.99
N PRO A 182 -4.48 13.98 10.76
CA PRO A 182 -3.86 13.77 9.46
C PRO A 182 -3.82 12.29 9.07
N PRO A 183 -3.90 11.96 7.76
CA PRO A 183 -3.84 10.57 7.33
C PRO A 183 -2.56 9.84 7.73
N VAL A 184 -2.68 8.53 7.93
CA VAL A 184 -1.57 7.59 8.01
C VAL A 184 -1.15 7.26 6.58
N LEU A 185 0.15 7.39 6.29
CA LEU A 185 0.71 7.10 4.98
C LEU A 185 1.18 5.65 4.94
N LEU A 186 0.57 4.86 4.07
CA LEU A 186 0.85 3.44 3.88
C LEU A 186 1.55 3.20 2.54
N TRP A 187 2.35 2.14 2.47
CA TRP A 187 2.98 1.67 1.23
C TRP A 187 2.70 0.19 1.01
N TRP A 188 2.11 -0.14 -0.13
CA TRP A 188 1.87 -1.52 -0.54
C TRP A 188 3.18 -2.23 -0.93
N VAL A 189 3.49 -3.34 -0.26
CA VAL A 189 4.62 -4.22 -0.58
C VAL A 189 4.11 -5.61 -0.92
N SER A 190 3.95 -5.88 -2.22
CA SER A 190 3.35 -7.11 -2.73
C SER A 190 4.10 -8.38 -2.34
N GLY A 191 5.43 -8.31 -2.17
CA GLY A 191 6.24 -9.47 -1.74
C GLY A 191 6.02 -9.88 -0.28
N LEU A 192 5.33 -9.04 0.50
CA LEU A 192 4.92 -9.35 1.87
C LEU A 192 3.40 -9.58 1.98
N ASP A 193 2.63 -9.23 0.95
CA ASP A 193 1.17 -9.06 1.01
C ASP A 193 0.71 -8.08 2.13
N CYS A 194 1.49 -7.03 2.41
CA CYS A 194 1.23 -6.09 3.52
C CYS A 194 1.39 -4.60 3.16
N HIS A 195 0.72 -3.75 3.94
CA HIS A 195 0.85 -2.29 3.93
C HIS A 195 1.82 -1.82 5.00
N LEU A 196 2.98 -1.29 4.58
CA LEU A 196 3.96 -0.73 5.49
C LEU A 196 3.53 0.67 5.96
N ILE A 197 3.59 0.96 7.26
CA ILE A 197 3.40 2.33 7.76
C ILE A 197 4.67 3.16 7.47
N LEU A 198 4.60 4.06 6.50
CA LEU A 198 5.67 5.03 6.22
C LEU A 198 5.65 6.20 7.21
N ASP A 199 4.47 6.75 7.46
CA ASP A 199 4.32 7.81 8.47
C ASP A 199 2.96 7.72 9.16
N GLY A 200 2.95 8.08 10.44
CA GLY A 200 1.73 8.16 11.21
C GLY A 200 1.50 7.02 12.20
N HIS A 201 2.54 6.30 12.65
CA HIS A 201 2.44 5.31 13.76
C HIS A 201 1.65 5.87 14.96
N ALA A 202 1.98 7.07 15.42
CA ALA A 202 1.27 7.73 16.53
C ALA A 202 -0.16 8.19 16.18
N ARG A 203 -0.44 8.44 14.89
CA ARG A 203 -1.79 8.82 14.42
C ARG A 203 -2.68 7.59 14.31
N PHE A 204 -2.14 6.48 13.83
CA PHE A 204 -2.80 5.19 13.83
C PHE A 204 -3.12 4.75 15.27
N ALA A 205 -2.13 4.77 16.17
CA ALA A 205 -2.34 4.47 17.59
C ALA A 205 -3.40 5.38 18.24
N ALA A 206 -3.42 6.66 17.89
CA ALA A 206 -4.43 7.60 18.37
C ALA A 206 -5.84 7.27 17.86
N ALA A 207 -6.00 6.89 16.60
CA ALA A 207 -7.28 6.49 16.04
C ALA A 207 -7.82 5.21 16.70
N VAL A 208 -6.95 4.21 16.88
CA VAL A 208 -7.25 2.98 17.61
C VAL A 208 -7.68 3.29 19.05
N ALA A 209 -6.91 4.10 19.77
CA ALA A 209 -7.20 4.46 21.17
C ALA A 209 -8.51 5.24 21.35
N GLU A 210 -8.96 5.97 20.33
CA GLU A 210 -10.26 6.65 20.32
C GLU A 210 -11.38 5.82 19.67
N SER A 211 -11.09 4.58 19.26
CA SER A 211 -12.01 3.70 18.54
C SER A 211 -12.69 4.40 17.36
N VAL A 212 -11.89 5.10 16.55
CA VAL A 212 -12.33 5.71 15.28
C VAL A 212 -11.56 5.13 14.11
N GLU A 213 -12.10 5.25 12.91
CA GLU A 213 -11.40 4.87 11.69
C GLU A 213 -10.19 5.78 11.45
N PRO A 214 -8.97 5.25 11.33
CA PRO A 214 -7.80 6.04 10.95
C PRO A 214 -8.01 6.55 9.52
N PRO A 215 -7.82 7.85 9.26
CA PRO A 215 -7.73 8.34 7.89
C PRO A 215 -6.48 7.73 7.25
N LEU A 216 -6.63 7.06 6.11
CA LEU A 216 -5.54 6.39 5.40
C LEU A 216 -5.29 7.04 4.04
N LEU A 217 -4.01 7.10 3.65
CA LEU A 217 -3.58 7.29 2.27
C LEU A 217 -2.58 6.19 1.92
N GLN A 218 -2.91 5.40 0.91
CA GLN A 218 -2.13 4.27 0.44
C GLN A 218 -1.34 4.66 -0.81
N LEU A 219 -0.05 4.34 -0.79
CA LEU A 219 0.86 4.49 -1.92
C LEU A 219 1.12 3.12 -2.55
N HIS A 220 0.90 2.99 -3.85
CA HIS A 220 1.23 1.79 -4.62
C HIS A 220 1.57 2.13 -6.07
N ARG A 221 2.21 1.19 -6.77
CA ARG A 221 2.47 1.31 -8.21
C ARG A 221 1.20 1.03 -8.99
N THR A 222 1.01 1.71 -10.10
CA THR A 222 -0.06 1.42 -11.09
C THR A 222 0.56 1.11 -12.45
N VAL A 223 -0.28 0.80 -13.44
CA VAL A 223 0.17 0.45 -14.78
C VAL A 223 1.08 1.57 -15.32
N PRO A 224 2.31 1.25 -15.78
CA PRO A 224 3.23 2.24 -16.33
C PRO A 224 2.60 3.00 -17.49
N ARG A 225 2.96 4.28 -17.62
CA ARG A 225 2.36 5.16 -18.64
C ARG A 225 2.57 4.64 -20.07
N ASP A 226 3.73 4.06 -20.34
CA ASP A 226 4.08 3.52 -21.66
C ASP A 226 3.27 2.25 -22.01
N ASP A 227 2.76 1.53 -21.01
CA ASP A 227 1.92 0.34 -21.20
C ASP A 227 0.42 0.69 -21.30
N LEU A 228 0.00 1.88 -20.84
CA LEU A 228 -1.43 2.24 -20.76
C LEU A 228 -2.14 2.15 -22.11
N ALA A 229 -1.50 2.58 -23.19
CA ALA A 229 -2.09 2.54 -24.53
C ALA A 229 -2.39 1.10 -24.95
N THR A 230 -1.37 0.23 -24.89
CA THR A 230 -1.50 -1.20 -25.19
C THR A 230 -2.55 -1.86 -24.32
N ARG A 231 -2.56 -1.61 -23.00
CA ARG A 231 -3.55 -2.17 -22.09
C ARG A 231 -4.98 -1.67 -22.34
N THR A 232 -5.12 -0.43 -22.79
CA THR A 232 -6.41 0.13 -23.20
C THR A 232 -6.91 -0.57 -24.46
N GLU A 233 -6.04 -0.76 -25.46
CA GLU A 233 -6.36 -1.50 -26.67
C GLU A 233 -6.73 -2.96 -26.37
N GLU A 234 -6.00 -3.64 -25.46
CA GLU A 234 -6.35 -4.99 -24.98
C GLU A 234 -7.74 -5.03 -24.34
N ALA A 235 -8.08 -4.07 -23.48
CA ALA A 235 -9.39 -4.01 -22.83
C ALA A 235 -10.53 -3.76 -23.84
N VAL A 236 -10.30 -2.88 -24.81
CA VAL A 236 -11.25 -2.62 -25.90
C VAL A 236 -11.42 -3.85 -26.80
N GLY A 237 -10.32 -4.51 -27.18
CA GLY A 237 -10.36 -5.74 -27.98
C GLY A 237 -11.14 -6.85 -27.27
N PHE A 238 -10.92 -7.05 -25.97
CA PHE A 238 -11.71 -8.01 -25.18
C PHE A 238 -13.21 -7.69 -25.20
N TYR A 239 -13.57 -6.41 -25.12
CA TYR A 239 -14.96 -5.98 -25.21
C TYR A 239 -15.57 -6.27 -26.60
N GLU A 240 -14.83 -5.97 -27.67
CA GLU A 240 -15.25 -6.24 -29.05
C GLU A 240 -15.44 -7.74 -29.32
N ASP A 241 -14.53 -8.58 -28.83
CA ASP A 241 -14.61 -10.04 -28.92
C ASP A 241 -15.85 -10.58 -28.18
N GLU A 242 -16.13 -10.05 -26.98
CA GLU A 242 -17.34 -10.43 -26.23
C GLU A 242 -18.62 -10.00 -26.96
N LEU A 243 -18.66 -8.81 -27.56
CA LEU A 243 -19.80 -8.39 -28.37
C LEU A 243 -20.03 -9.33 -29.56
N ALA A 244 -18.97 -9.71 -30.27
CA ALA A 244 -19.05 -10.66 -31.37
C ALA A 244 -19.57 -12.02 -30.89
N ARG A 245 -19.05 -12.53 -29.77
CA ARG A 245 -19.50 -13.79 -29.16
C ARG A 245 -20.99 -13.76 -28.80
N PHE A 246 -21.48 -12.68 -28.20
CA PHE A 246 -22.90 -12.53 -27.88
C PHE A 246 -23.78 -12.41 -29.13
N ALA A 247 -23.30 -11.73 -30.18
CA ALA A 247 -24.00 -11.65 -31.46
C ALA A 247 -24.15 -13.03 -32.12
N GLU A 248 -23.09 -13.84 -32.12
CA GLU A 248 -23.11 -15.22 -32.62
C GLU A 248 -24.08 -16.10 -31.82
N LEU A 249 -24.01 -16.05 -30.49
CA LEU A 249 -24.93 -16.80 -29.63
C LEU A 249 -26.39 -16.40 -29.88
N ARG A 250 -26.66 -15.11 -30.06
CA ARG A 250 -28.02 -14.62 -30.35
C ARG A 250 -28.51 -15.05 -31.73
N ALA A 251 -27.62 -15.18 -32.71
CA ALA A 251 -27.96 -15.73 -34.02
C ALA A 251 -28.38 -17.21 -33.94
N ILE A 252 -27.77 -17.99 -33.04
CA ILE A 252 -28.05 -19.42 -32.86
C ILE A 252 -29.26 -19.66 -31.94
N HIS A 253 -29.33 -18.96 -30.81
CA HIS A 253 -30.26 -19.24 -29.72
C HIS A 253 -31.40 -18.20 -29.61
N GLY A 254 -31.41 -17.20 -30.49
CA GLY A 254 -32.47 -16.20 -30.57
C GLY A 254 -32.41 -15.13 -29.47
N PRO A 255 -33.47 -14.33 -29.32
CA PRO A 255 -33.48 -13.11 -28.51
C PRO A 255 -33.45 -13.34 -26.99
N ALA A 256 -33.49 -14.60 -26.54
CA ALA A 256 -33.32 -14.95 -25.13
C ALA A 256 -31.86 -14.75 -24.66
N VAL A 257 -30.90 -14.71 -25.58
CA VAL A 257 -29.51 -14.37 -25.27
C VAL A 257 -29.42 -12.87 -24.93
N PRO A 258 -28.83 -12.50 -23.78
CA PRO A 258 -28.66 -11.10 -23.38
C PRO A 258 -27.94 -10.26 -24.44
N ASP A 259 -28.18 -8.95 -24.41
CA ASP A 259 -27.37 -8.01 -25.17
C ASP A 259 -25.93 -8.03 -24.63
N GLY A 260 -24.96 -8.25 -25.52
CA GLY A 260 -23.54 -8.27 -25.15
C GLY A 260 -23.09 -6.97 -24.52
N THR A 261 -23.66 -5.82 -24.92
CA THR A 261 -23.31 -4.50 -24.36
C THR A 261 -23.67 -4.40 -22.87
N ALA A 262 -24.82 -4.96 -22.47
CA ALA A 262 -25.27 -4.98 -21.08
C ALA A 262 -24.40 -5.87 -20.18
N THR A 263 -23.68 -6.84 -20.76
CA THR A 263 -22.82 -7.77 -20.04
C THR A 263 -21.35 -7.32 -20.05
N ALA A 264 -20.81 -7.01 -21.22
CA ALA A 264 -19.41 -6.68 -21.43
C ALA A 264 -19.08 -5.21 -21.10
N GLY A 265 -20.05 -4.29 -21.21
CA GLY A 265 -19.84 -2.86 -20.94
C GLY A 265 -19.34 -2.58 -19.51
N PRO A 266 -20.00 -3.10 -18.45
CA PRO A 266 -19.51 -2.95 -17.08
C PRO A 266 -18.11 -3.54 -16.85
N GLN A 267 -17.74 -4.60 -17.58
CA GLN A 267 -16.41 -5.19 -17.48
C GLN A 267 -15.35 -4.30 -18.13
N LEU A 268 -15.62 -3.72 -19.31
CA LEU A 268 -14.73 -2.74 -19.95
C LEU A 268 -14.48 -1.54 -19.04
N VAL A 269 -15.54 -0.97 -18.44
CA VAL A 269 -15.42 0.16 -17.51
C VAL A 269 -14.52 -0.20 -16.32
N ARG A 270 -14.71 -1.39 -15.73
CA ARG A 270 -13.84 -1.86 -14.65
C ARG A 270 -12.39 -2.01 -15.09
N LEU A 271 -12.14 -2.65 -16.23
CA LEU A 271 -10.78 -2.82 -16.75
C LEU A 271 -10.08 -1.47 -16.95
N LEU A 272 -10.74 -0.51 -17.61
CA LEU A 272 -10.18 0.83 -17.83
C LEU A 272 -9.96 1.60 -16.52
N HIS A 273 -10.85 1.44 -15.54
CA HIS A 273 -10.68 2.01 -14.21
C HIS A 273 -9.46 1.39 -13.51
N ASP A 274 -9.34 0.07 -13.52
CA ASP A 274 -8.26 -0.69 -12.90
C ASP A 274 -6.89 -0.34 -13.49
N LEU A 275 -6.79 0.02 -14.77
CA LEU A 275 -5.53 0.53 -15.34
C LEU A 275 -4.98 1.75 -14.59
N ASN A 276 -5.84 2.53 -13.96
CA ASN A 276 -5.47 3.73 -13.21
C ASN A 276 -5.40 3.52 -11.70
N THR A 277 -6.02 2.47 -11.16
CA THR A 277 -6.21 2.30 -9.71
C THR A 277 -5.65 1.01 -9.15
N ALA A 278 -5.55 -0.05 -9.96
CA ALA A 278 -5.11 -1.36 -9.50
C ALA A 278 -3.65 -1.35 -9.06
N GLU A 279 -3.40 -2.07 -7.97
CA GLU A 279 -2.09 -2.30 -7.42
C GLU A 279 -1.24 -3.14 -8.38
N GLN A 280 -0.07 -2.64 -8.74
CA GLN A 280 0.95 -3.41 -9.44
C GLN A 280 1.95 -3.99 -8.44
N PRO A 281 2.59 -5.13 -8.77
CA PRO A 281 3.67 -5.68 -7.97
C PRO A 281 4.72 -4.62 -7.62
N THR A 282 5.15 -4.64 -6.37
CA THR A 282 6.21 -3.77 -5.89
C THR A 282 7.50 -4.12 -6.62
N TRP A 283 8.18 -3.11 -7.15
CA TRP A 283 9.47 -3.34 -7.78
C TRP A 283 10.50 -3.70 -6.72
N ALA A 284 11.28 -4.74 -6.98
CA ALA A 284 12.39 -5.15 -6.13
C ALA A 284 13.68 -5.24 -6.94
N TRP A 285 14.78 -4.76 -6.35
CA TRP A 285 16.10 -4.85 -6.96
C TRP A 285 16.81 -6.13 -6.51
N PRO A 286 17.61 -6.77 -7.37
CA PRO A 286 18.46 -7.86 -6.92
C PRO A 286 19.44 -7.33 -5.87
N LEU A 287 19.53 -7.99 -4.72
CA LEU A 287 20.49 -7.63 -3.68
C LEU A 287 21.91 -7.90 -4.20
N PRO A 288 22.81 -6.90 -4.26
CA PRO A 288 24.20 -7.13 -4.63
C PRO A 288 24.86 -8.14 -3.68
N GLY A 289 25.48 -9.18 -4.22
CA GLY A 289 26.03 -10.29 -3.42
C GLY A 289 25.01 -11.38 -3.03
N GLY A 290 23.74 -11.22 -3.41
CA GLY A 290 22.68 -12.22 -3.30
C GLY A 290 22.47 -12.73 -1.88
N GLU A 291 22.12 -14.00 -1.74
CA GLU A 291 21.76 -14.60 -0.45
C GLU A 291 22.90 -14.56 0.57
N LYS A 292 24.16 -14.62 0.12
CA LYS A 292 25.32 -14.54 1.03
C LYS A 292 25.37 -13.18 1.72
N GLN A 293 25.13 -12.12 0.95
CA GLN A 293 25.06 -10.77 1.49
C GLN A 293 23.84 -10.60 2.40
N TRP A 294 22.69 -11.16 2.03
CA TRP A 294 21.50 -11.13 2.88
C TRP A 294 21.76 -11.80 4.23
N ARG A 295 22.29 -13.03 4.24
CA ARG A 295 22.62 -13.78 5.48
C ARG A 295 23.63 -13.04 6.35
N ARG A 296 24.59 -12.32 5.74
CA ARG A 296 25.53 -11.48 6.47
C ARG A 296 24.81 -10.35 7.19
N ILE A 297 23.96 -9.60 6.49
CA ILE A 297 23.16 -8.51 7.09
C ILE A 297 22.26 -9.07 8.19
N ALA A 298 21.58 -10.19 7.95
CA ALA A 298 20.70 -10.82 8.94
C ALA A 298 21.46 -11.09 10.25
N ARG A 299 22.62 -11.76 10.18
CA ARG A 299 23.45 -12.04 11.37
C ARG A 299 23.93 -10.78 12.09
N GLU A 300 24.25 -9.72 11.35
CA GLU A 300 24.68 -8.43 11.91
C GLU A 300 23.53 -7.71 12.64
N VAL A 301 22.31 -7.80 12.11
CA VAL A 301 21.13 -7.10 12.61
C VAL A 301 20.41 -7.87 13.72
N THR A 302 20.48 -9.20 13.72
CA THR A 302 19.85 -10.04 14.74
C THR A 302 20.76 -10.32 15.93
N ASP A 303 21.95 -9.71 16.00
CA ASP A 303 23.00 -10.02 16.98
C ASP A 303 23.33 -11.53 17.04
N SER A 304 23.32 -12.20 15.88
CA SER A 304 23.48 -13.65 15.75
C SER A 304 22.44 -14.49 16.51
N GLN A 305 21.29 -13.93 16.87
CA GLN A 305 20.12 -14.74 17.20
C GLN A 305 19.80 -15.63 16.00
N ASN A 306 19.56 -16.93 16.25
CA ASN A 306 19.25 -17.91 15.23
C ASN A 306 17.90 -17.54 14.58
N TRP A 307 17.96 -16.65 13.60
CA TRP A 307 16.85 -16.16 12.80
C TRP A 307 17.29 -16.09 11.32
N PRO A 308 16.46 -16.55 10.37
CA PRO A 308 15.16 -17.22 10.58
C PRO A 308 15.31 -18.58 11.29
N CYS A 309 14.29 -18.98 12.03
CA CYS A 309 14.23 -20.29 12.68
C CYS A 309 13.94 -21.37 11.64
N THR A 310 14.92 -21.68 10.78
CA THR A 310 14.86 -22.87 9.91
C THR A 310 14.98 -24.14 10.75
#